data_AF-A0A1Y1Y8P6-F1
#
_entry.id   AF-A0A1Y1Y8P6-F1
#
_cell.length_a   1.000
_cell.length_b   1.000
_cell.length_c   1.000
_cell.angle_alpha   90.00
_cell.angle_beta   90.00
_cell.angle_gamma   90.00
#
_symmetry.space_group_name_H-M   'P 1'
#
loop_
_entity.id
_entity.type
_entity.pdbx_description
1 polymer ?
#
loop_
_entity_poly.entity_id
_entity_poly.type
_entity_poly.pdbx_seq_one_letter_code
_entity_poly.pdbx_strand_id
1 'polypeptide(L)'
;AGLVVGVITIISAIVGLYGSIYPVRRKVWLVTYSWLVVAVLVIELSLGALIWFRSLDIRASFSEKWRTWDPALRALFQETDNCCGYFDSTDYPAVSYSCRATETGLGDNWPGCVDMIHIYMDNYLRNIYTALFGFVAVDVFALVAAVVLIQARNDQERYERISVRMSKLYLAYFPPAM
;
A
#
# COMPACT_ATOMS: atom_id res chain seq x y z
N ALA A 1 6.90 -5.47 6.01
CA ALA A 1 6.70 -4.37 5.03
C ALA A 1 5.59 -3.43 5.46
N GLY A 2 4.34 -3.89 5.61
CA GLY A 2 3.19 -3.00 5.93
C GLY A 2 3.36 -2.16 7.21
N LEU A 3 3.93 -2.72 8.28
CA LEU A 3 4.18 -1.98 9.52
C LEU A 3 5.17 -0.81 9.33
N VAL A 4 6.21 -1.02 8.51
CA VAL A 4 7.21 0.01 8.21
C VAL A 4 6.57 1.15 7.41
N VAL A 5 5.77 0.82 6.39
CA VAL A 5 5.05 1.82 5.59
C VAL A 5 4.09 2.61 6.47
N GLY A 6 3.34 1.93 7.34
CA GLY A 6 2.43 2.57 8.30
C GLY A 6 3.12 3.53 9.28
N VAL A 7 4.32 3.18 9.76
CA VAL A 7 5.09 4.09 10.62
C VAL A 7 5.57 5.31 9.85
N ILE A 8 6.07 5.12 8.62
CA ILE A 8 6.55 6.22 7.78
C ILE A 8 5.40 7.16 7.39
N THR A 9 4.21 6.65 7.09
CA THR A 9 3.04 7.47 6.77
C THR A 9 2.59 8.31 7.96
N ILE A 10 2.58 7.75 9.18
CA ILE A 10 2.27 8.50 10.40
C ILE A 10 3.29 9.63 10.64
N ILE A 11 4.59 9.33 10.51
CA ILE A 11 5.65 10.35 10.64
C ILE A 11 5.47 11.45 9.59
N SER A 12 5.19 11.06 8.34
CA SER A 12 4.95 11.99 7.24
C SER A 12 3.75 12.89 7.52
N ALA A 13 2.65 12.34 8.06
CA ALA A 13 1.48 13.12 8.45
C ALA A 13 1.80 14.15 9.54
N ILE A 14 2.58 13.79 10.56
CA ILE A 14 3.01 14.72 11.62
C ILE A 14 3.87 15.84 11.04
N VAL A 15 4.82 15.51 10.16
CA VAL A 15 5.68 16.50 9.49
C VAL A 15 4.86 17.44 8.60
N GLY A 16 3.88 16.91 7.86
CA GLY A 16 2.95 17.68 7.04
C GLY A 16 2.10 18.64 7.86
N LEU A 17 1.53 18.17 8.97
CA LEU A 17 0.78 19.00 9.91
C LEU A 17 1.66 20.10 10.52
N TYR A 18 2.87 19.76 10.95
CA TYR A 18 3.78 20.74 11.53
C TYR A 18 4.23 21.82 10.51
N GLY A 19 4.41 21.41 9.25
CA GLY A 19 4.72 22.30 8.15
C GLY A 19 3.57 23.23 7.78
N SER A 20 2.33 22.74 7.79
CA SER A 20 1.15 23.48 7.33
C SER A 20 0.70 24.60 8.27
N ILE A 21 0.99 24.53 9.58
CA ILE A 21 0.57 25.55 10.56
C ILE A 21 1.24 26.92 10.30
N TYR A 22 2.52 26.93 9.88
CA TYR A 22 3.26 28.18 9.61
C TYR A 22 4.02 28.07 8.28
N PRO A 23 3.31 28.09 7.15
CA PRO A 23 3.89 27.70 5.88
C PRO A 23 5.00 28.65 5.44
N VAL A 24 4.85 29.95 5.67
CA VAL A 24 5.83 31.00 5.31
C VAL A 24 7.17 30.83 6.03
N ARG A 25 7.14 30.49 7.33
CA ARG A 25 8.37 30.37 8.14
C ARG A 25 9.02 28.98 8.05
N ARG A 26 8.26 27.95 7.67
CA ARG A 26 8.67 26.53 7.75
C ARG A 26 8.79 25.85 6.39
N LYS A 27 9.29 26.56 5.38
CA LYS A 27 9.47 26.04 4.00
C LYS A 27 10.17 24.68 3.94
N VAL A 28 11.24 24.49 4.73
CA VAL A 28 12.03 23.26 4.73
C VAL A 28 11.17 22.05 5.10
N TRP A 29 10.30 22.18 6.10
CA TRP A 29 9.43 21.10 6.56
C TRP A 29 8.41 20.68 5.50
N LEU A 30 7.89 21.64 4.74
CA LEU A 30 6.92 21.36 3.69
C LEU A 30 7.56 20.67 2.48
N VAL A 31 8.79 21.07 2.12
CA VAL A 31 9.56 20.39 1.08
C VAL A 31 9.94 18.97 1.52
N THR A 32 10.37 18.79 2.78
CA THR A 32 10.65 17.47 3.35
C THR A 32 9.40 16.58 3.35
N TYR A 33 8.24 17.13 3.73
CA TYR A 33 6.96 16.43 3.64
C TYR A 33 6.68 15.93 2.22
N SER A 34 6.80 16.80 1.21
CA SER A 34 6.59 16.40 -0.19
C SER A 34 7.52 15.27 -0.63
N TRP A 35 8.80 15.31 -0.25
CA TRP A 35 9.75 14.22 -0.55
C TRP A 35 9.39 12.92 0.17
N LEU A 36 8.94 13.00 1.43
CA LEU A 36 8.49 11.82 2.17
C LEU A 36 7.27 11.18 1.53
N VAL A 37 6.27 11.97 1.13
CA VAL A 37 5.08 11.47 0.43
C VAL A 37 5.45 10.81 -0.89
N VAL A 38 6.37 11.39 -1.67
CA VAL A 38 6.86 10.76 -2.92
C VAL A 38 7.53 9.42 -2.63
N ALA A 39 8.34 9.32 -1.58
CA ALA A 39 9.00 8.07 -1.20
C ALA A 39 7.98 7.00 -0.78
N VAL A 40 6.97 7.36 0.02
CA VAL A 40 5.87 6.45 0.40
C VAL A 40 5.13 5.98 -0.85
N LEU A 41 4.73 6.89 -1.73
CA LEU A 41 3.99 6.58 -2.94
C LEU A 41 4.73 5.56 -3.82
N VAL A 42 6.05 5.72 -4.01
CA VAL A 42 6.87 4.77 -4.78
C VAL A 42 6.91 3.40 -4.11
N ILE A 43 7.03 3.34 -2.78
CA ILE A 43 7.04 2.09 -2.03
C ILE A 43 5.67 1.40 -2.12
N GLU A 44 4.57 2.12 -1.94
CA GLU A 44 3.23 1.57 -2.01
C GLU A 44 2.89 1.06 -3.41
N LEU A 45 3.23 1.83 -4.45
CA LEU A 45 2.98 1.45 -5.83
C LEU A 45 3.82 0.22 -6.22
N SER A 46 5.08 0.15 -5.80
CA SER A 46 5.92 -1.03 -6.06
C SER A 46 5.43 -2.28 -5.31
N LEU A 47 5.02 -2.15 -4.05
CA LEU A 47 4.43 -3.25 -3.28
C LEU A 47 3.09 -3.72 -3.86
N GLY A 48 2.21 -2.78 -4.24
CA GLY A 48 0.93 -3.07 -4.88
C GLY A 48 1.14 -3.81 -6.21
N ALA A 49 2.06 -3.34 -7.05
CA ALA A 49 2.40 -3.99 -8.30
C ALA A 49 2.99 -5.40 -8.09
N LEU A 50 3.92 -5.56 -7.14
CA LEU A 50 4.50 -6.87 -6.82
C LEU A 50 3.44 -7.87 -6.37
N ILE A 51 2.52 -7.48 -5.48
CA ILE A 51 1.44 -8.35 -5.00
C ILE A 51 0.49 -8.68 -6.15
N TRP A 52 0.16 -7.70 -6.98
CA TRP A 52 -0.69 -7.91 -8.16
C TRP A 52 -0.06 -8.87 -9.19
N PHE A 53 1.24 -8.76 -9.47
CA PHE A 53 1.92 -9.74 -10.33
C PHE A 53 1.91 -11.14 -9.71
N ARG A 54 2.05 -11.25 -8.39
CA ARG A 54 1.96 -12.55 -7.69
C ARG A 54 0.56 -13.13 -7.71
N SER A 55 -0.50 -12.31 -7.80
CA SER A 55 -1.86 -12.83 -7.90
C SER A 55 -2.11 -13.55 -9.23
N LEU A 56 -1.44 -13.12 -10.32
CA LEU A 56 -1.56 -13.76 -11.64
C LEU A 56 -1.05 -15.20 -11.68
N ASP A 57 -0.08 -15.55 -10.83
CA ASP A 57 0.57 -16.87 -10.81
C ASP A 57 0.30 -17.65 -9.50
N ILE A 58 -0.84 -17.39 -8.86
CA ILE A 58 -1.23 -18.04 -7.61
C ILE A 58 -1.21 -19.57 -7.76
N ARG A 59 -1.73 -20.11 -8.87
CA ARG A 59 -1.89 -21.56 -9.04
C ARG A 59 -0.55 -22.30 -9.07
N ALA A 60 0.44 -21.80 -9.80
CA ALA A 60 1.75 -22.45 -9.82
C ALA A 60 2.51 -22.20 -8.51
N SER A 61 2.53 -20.95 -8.03
CA SER A 61 3.27 -20.55 -6.83
C SER A 61 2.78 -21.26 -5.56
N PHE A 62 1.48 -21.54 -5.44
CA PHE A 62 0.93 -22.24 -4.27
C PHE A 62 1.10 -23.76 -4.33
N SER A 63 1.29 -24.35 -5.52
CA SER A 63 1.61 -25.78 -5.62
C SER A 63 2.92 -26.14 -4.92
N GLU A 64 3.95 -25.30 -5.06
CA GLU A 64 5.23 -25.48 -4.36
C GLU A 64 5.07 -25.29 -2.85
N LYS A 65 4.33 -24.25 -2.45
CA LYS A 65 4.07 -23.99 -1.03
C LYS A 65 3.26 -25.10 -0.37
N TRP A 66 2.27 -25.65 -1.05
CA TRP A 66 1.44 -26.76 -0.56
C TRP A 66 2.30 -27.93 -0.05
N ARG A 67 3.36 -28.28 -0.78
CA ARG A 67 4.29 -29.37 -0.41
C ARG A 67 5.04 -29.09 0.89
N THR A 68 5.28 -27.81 1.20
CA THR A 68 5.96 -27.35 2.41
C THR A 68 5.04 -27.13 3.61
N TRP A 69 3.73 -27.08 3.40
CA TRP A 69 2.76 -26.84 4.47
C TRP A 69 2.69 -28.01 5.44
N ASP A 70 2.36 -27.72 6.70
CA ASP A 70 2.12 -28.75 7.70
C ASP A 70 1.00 -29.70 7.23
N PRO A 71 1.17 -31.03 7.37
CA PRO A 71 0.11 -32.00 7.08
C PRO A 71 -1.23 -31.67 7.75
N ALA A 72 -1.22 -31.12 8.98
CA ALA A 72 -2.44 -30.72 9.68
C ALA A 72 -3.14 -29.54 8.97
N LEU A 73 -2.37 -28.58 8.46
CA LEU A 73 -2.92 -27.45 7.69
C LEU A 73 -3.51 -27.92 6.36
N ARG A 74 -2.81 -28.84 5.67
CA ARG A 74 -3.31 -29.46 4.43
C ARG A 74 -4.60 -30.24 4.67
N ALA A 75 -4.66 -31.04 5.72
CA ALA A 75 -5.85 -31.80 6.09
C ALA A 75 -7.04 -30.87 6.39
N LEU A 76 -6.81 -29.72 7.03
CA LEU A 76 -7.84 -28.72 7.31
C LEU A 76 -8.45 -28.14 6.02
N PHE A 77 -7.62 -27.80 5.03
CA PHE A 77 -8.13 -27.36 3.72
C PHE A 77 -8.90 -28.48 3.00
N GLN A 78 -8.37 -29.70 3.04
CA GLN A 78 -9.02 -30.86 2.42
C GLN A 78 -10.39 -31.18 3.03
N GLU A 79 -10.55 -31.04 4.35
CA GLU A 79 -11.82 -31.29 5.05
C GLU A 79 -12.80 -30.14 4.89
N THR A 80 -12.32 -28.90 4.87
CA THR A 80 -13.18 -27.71 4.72
C THR A 80 -13.84 -27.68 3.34
N ASP A 81 -13.09 -28.01 2.30
CA ASP A 81 -13.53 -27.84 0.91
C ASP A 81 -13.82 -29.17 0.18
N ASN A 82 -13.80 -30.31 0.89
CA ASN A 82 -14.02 -31.66 0.33
C ASN A 82 -13.16 -31.95 -0.92
N CYS A 83 -11.87 -31.63 -0.84
CA CYS A 83 -10.89 -31.79 -1.91
C CYS A 83 -9.72 -32.67 -1.43
N CYS A 84 -8.91 -33.18 -2.37
CA CYS A 84 -7.81 -34.09 -2.06
C CYS A 84 -6.58 -33.77 -2.94
N GLY A 85 -5.41 -33.69 -2.33
CA GLY A 85 -4.19 -33.13 -2.95
C GLY A 85 -4.34 -31.69 -3.47
N TYR A 86 -3.31 -31.19 -4.17
CA TYR A 86 -3.33 -29.83 -4.72
C TYR A 86 -3.97 -29.75 -6.11
N PHE A 87 -3.35 -30.33 -7.15
CA PHE A 87 -3.95 -30.41 -8.49
C PHE A 87 -4.90 -31.60 -8.63
N ASP A 88 -4.49 -32.74 -8.10
CA ASP A 88 -5.23 -34.00 -8.13
C ASP A 88 -5.04 -34.75 -6.80
N SER A 89 -5.83 -35.79 -6.57
CA SER A 89 -5.82 -36.61 -5.35
C SER A 89 -4.45 -37.21 -4.98
N THR A 90 -3.53 -37.34 -5.94
CA THR A 90 -2.18 -37.87 -5.73
C THR A 90 -1.12 -36.81 -5.42
N ASP A 91 -1.40 -35.52 -5.61
CA ASP A 91 -0.41 -34.45 -5.46
C ASP A 91 -0.29 -33.99 -4.00
N TYR A 92 0.61 -34.68 -3.26
CA TYR A 92 0.92 -34.43 -1.84
C TYR A 92 -0.32 -34.30 -0.93
N PRO A 93 -1.23 -35.29 -0.93
CA PRO A 93 -2.38 -35.29 -0.04
C PRO A 93 -1.94 -35.39 1.43
N ALA A 94 -2.70 -34.78 2.34
CA ALA A 94 -2.64 -35.12 3.75
C ALA A 94 -3.69 -36.19 4.08
N VAL A 95 -3.45 -36.93 5.16
CA VAL A 95 -4.41 -37.92 5.65
C VAL A 95 -5.54 -37.18 6.34
N SER A 96 -6.70 -37.11 5.70
CA SER A 96 -7.90 -36.42 6.20
C SER A 96 -9.15 -37.25 5.96
N TYR A 97 -10.25 -36.99 6.66
CA TYR A 97 -11.48 -37.79 6.47
C TYR A 97 -12.00 -37.72 5.02
N SER A 98 -11.93 -36.54 4.39
CA SER A 98 -12.34 -36.31 3.00
C SER A 98 -11.41 -36.98 1.98
N CYS A 99 -10.11 -37.04 2.26
CA CYS A 99 -9.09 -37.55 1.33
C CYS A 99 -8.67 -39.01 1.60
N ARG A 100 -9.23 -39.67 2.64
CA ARG A 100 -8.98 -41.10 2.99
C ARG A 100 -9.95 -42.08 2.31
N ALA A 101 -11.01 -41.57 1.67
CA ALA A 101 -11.91 -42.37 0.83
C ALA A 101 -11.21 -42.97 -0.42
N THR A 102 -9.96 -42.59 -0.69
CA THR A 102 -9.08 -43.20 -1.70
C THR A 102 -8.56 -44.57 -1.31
N GLU A 103 -8.46 -44.92 -0.02
CA GLU A 103 -7.99 -46.26 0.37
C GLU A 103 -9.01 -47.38 0.08
N THR A 104 -10.27 -47.04 -0.14
CA THR A 104 -11.33 -48.01 -0.49
C THR A 104 -11.53 -48.17 -2.00
N GLY A 105 -10.71 -47.54 -2.85
CA GLY A 105 -10.80 -47.68 -4.31
C GLY A 105 -11.96 -46.94 -4.98
N LEU A 106 -12.67 -46.08 -4.25
CA LEU A 106 -13.71 -45.17 -4.79
C LEU A 106 -13.20 -43.74 -5.06
N GLY A 107 -11.94 -43.44 -4.78
CA GLY A 107 -11.42 -42.07 -4.67
C GLY A 107 -10.60 -41.52 -5.84
N ASP A 108 -10.54 -42.18 -6.99
CA ASP A 108 -9.68 -41.75 -8.11
C ASP A 108 -10.12 -40.43 -8.79
N ASN A 109 -11.27 -39.86 -8.42
CA ASN A 109 -11.83 -38.67 -9.07
C ASN A 109 -12.11 -37.48 -8.12
N TRP A 110 -11.47 -37.43 -6.94
CA TRP A 110 -11.63 -36.25 -6.07
C TRP A 110 -10.94 -35.02 -6.71
N PRO A 111 -11.63 -33.86 -6.77
CA PRO A 111 -11.02 -32.65 -7.30
C PRO A 111 -9.88 -32.17 -6.40
N GLY A 112 -8.82 -31.63 -7.02
CA GLY A 112 -7.74 -30.97 -6.31
C GLY A 112 -8.21 -29.70 -5.60
N CYS A 113 -7.53 -29.35 -4.50
CA CYS A 113 -7.83 -28.13 -3.74
C CYS A 113 -7.42 -26.82 -4.43
N VAL A 114 -6.78 -26.88 -5.61
CA VAL A 114 -6.24 -25.72 -6.34
C VAL A 114 -7.26 -24.61 -6.58
N ASP A 115 -8.50 -24.93 -6.98
CA ASP A 115 -9.51 -23.92 -7.31
C ASP A 115 -9.99 -23.18 -6.07
N MET A 116 -10.20 -23.89 -4.97
CA MET A 116 -10.66 -23.29 -3.71
C MET A 116 -9.56 -22.46 -3.07
N ILE A 117 -8.32 -22.97 -3.05
CA ILE A 117 -7.15 -22.19 -2.61
C ILE A 117 -6.99 -20.95 -3.48
N HIS A 118 -7.16 -21.08 -4.79
CA HIS A 118 -7.09 -19.94 -5.71
C HIS A 118 -8.16 -18.89 -5.40
N ILE A 119 -9.43 -19.28 -5.24
CA ILE A 119 -10.51 -18.34 -4.91
C ILE A 119 -10.25 -17.64 -3.57
N TYR A 120 -9.85 -18.39 -2.55
CA TYR A 120 -9.55 -17.85 -1.24
C TYR A 120 -8.40 -16.83 -1.31
N MET A 121 -7.29 -17.22 -1.95
CA MET A 121 -6.11 -16.37 -2.07
C MET A 121 -6.35 -15.17 -2.98
N ASP A 122 -7.05 -15.33 -4.11
CA ASP A 122 -7.38 -14.21 -5.00
C ASP A 122 -8.25 -13.17 -4.29
N ASN A 123 -9.27 -13.59 -3.54
CA ASN A 123 -10.10 -12.69 -2.75
C ASN A 123 -9.27 -11.95 -1.68
N TYR A 124 -8.38 -12.66 -0.98
CA TYR A 124 -7.52 -12.07 0.03
C TYR A 124 -6.53 -11.06 -0.57
N LEU A 125 -5.80 -11.44 -1.63
CA LEU A 125 -4.86 -10.56 -2.33
C LEU A 125 -5.57 -9.37 -2.94
N ARG A 126 -6.78 -9.55 -3.50
CA ARG A 126 -7.61 -8.47 -4.04
C ARG A 126 -7.94 -7.40 -3.03
N ASN A 127 -8.33 -7.78 -1.83
CA ASN A 127 -8.59 -6.79 -0.78
C ASN A 127 -7.31 -6.02 -0.40
N ILE A 128 -6.15 -6.68 -0.41
CA ILE A 128 -4.88 -6.03 -0.07
C ILE A 128 -4.43 -5.06 -1.17
N TYR A 129 -4.34 -5.51 -2.42
CA TYR A 129 -3.84 -4.65 -3.49
C TYR A 129 -4.81 -3.50 -3.78
N THR A 130 -6.13 -3.69 -3.65
CA THR A 130 -7.10 -2.60 -3.82
C THR A 130 -6.96 -1.55 -2.72
N ALA A 131 -6.75 -1.97 -1.46
CA ALA A 131 -6.46 -1.04 -0.37
C ALA A 131 -5.17 -0.25 -0.61
N LEU A 132 -4.09 -0.92 -1.05
CA LEU A 132 -2.81 -0.25 -1.37
C LEU A 132 -2.96 0.77 -2.50
N PHE A 133 -3.59 0.42 -3.62
CA PHE A 133 -3.85 1.38 -4.69
C PHE A 133 -4.78 2.53 -4.25
N GLY A 134 -5.68 2.27 -3.30
CA GLY A 134 -6.48 3.30 -2.65
C GLY A 134 -5.63 4.32 -1.88
N PHE A 135 -4.64 3.87 -1.10
CA PHE A 135 -3.72 4.77 -0.39
C PHE A 135 -2.83 5.57 -1.36
N VAL A 136 -2.37 4.95 -2.45
CA VAL A 136 -1.64 5.67 -3.52
C VAL A 136 -2.47 6.85 -4.05
N ALA A 137 -3.78 6.69 -4.24
CA ALA A 137 -4.63 7.80 -4.67
C ALA A 137 -4.66 8.93 -3.63
N VAL A 138 -4.77 8.59 -2.34
CA VAL A 138 -4.74 9.57 -1.24
C VAL A 138 -3.40 10.32 -1.21
N ASP A 139 -2.29 9.62 -1.41
CA ASP A 139 -0.95 10.22 -1.46
C ASP A 139 -0.79 11.18 -2.64
N VAL A 140 -1.35 10.85 -3.81
CA VAL A 140 -1.38 11.77 -4.96
C VAL A 140 -2.16 13.04 -4.62
N PHE A 141 -3.33 12.93 -4.00
CA PHE A 141 -4.10 14.10 -3.56
C PHE A 141 -3.32 14.94 -2.53
N ALA A 142 -2.68 14.28 -1.56
CA ALA A 142 -1.86 14.95 -0.54
C ALA A 142 -0.66 15.69 -1.16
N LEU A 143 -0.01 15.10 -2.16
CA LEU A 143 1.09 15.70 -2.90
C LEU A 143 0.61 16.93 -3.68
N VAL A 144 -0.50 16.83 -4.41
CA VAL A 144 -1.09 17.98 -5.13
C VAL A 144 -1.43 19.10 -4.15
N ALA A 145 -2.06 18.79 -3.01
CA ALA A 145 -2.34 19.77 -1.97
C ALA A 145 -1.06 20.43 -1.42
N ALA A 146 0.00 19.64 -1.20
CA ALA A 146 1.30 20.16 -0.77
C ALA A 146 1.91 21.12 -1.79
N VAL A 147 1.87 20.77 -3.09
CA VAL A 147 2.39 21.62 -4.17
C VAL A 147 1.62 22.94 -4.25
N VAL A 148 0.29 22.89 -4.20
CA VAL A 148 -0.56 24.10 -4.17
C VAL A 148 -0.22 24.97 -2.97
N LEU A 149 0.00 24.37 -1.80
CA LEU A 149 0.34 25.11 -0.59
C LEU A 149 1.75 25.72 -0.66
N ILE A 150 2.73 25.03 -1.24
CA ILE A 150 4.08 25.58 -1.52
C ILE A 150 3.98 26.79 -2.45
N GLN A 151 3.14 26.70 -3.49
CA GLN A 151 2.94 27.78 -4.45
C GLN A 151 2.26 28.99 -3.80
N ALA A 152 1.16 28.78 -3.06
CA ALA A 152 0.48 29.84 -2.32
C ALA A 152 1.44 30.56 -1.36
N ARG A 153 2.33 29.82 -0.69
CA ARG A 153 3.38 30.40 0.16
C ARG A 153 4.40 31.24 -0.62
N ASN A 154 4.86 30.76 -1.78
CA ASN A 154 5.78 31.51 -2.65
C ASN A 154 5.17 32.85 -3.06
N ASP A 155 3.86 32.86 -3.36
CA ASP A 155 3.14 34.06 -3.75
C ASP A 155 2.99 35.02 -2.56
N GLN A 156 2.63 34.53 -1.36
CA GLN A 156 2.59 35.34 -0.14
C GLN A 156 3.93 36.03 0.17
N GLU A 157 5.03 35.28 0.14
CA GLU A 157 6.37 35.87 0.35
C GLU A 157 6.72 36.93 -0.69
N ARG A 158 6.29 36.73 -1.94
CA ARG A 158 6.50 37.71 -3.00
C ARG A 158 5.74 39.00 -2.70
N TYR A 159 4.50 38.91 -2.24
CA TYR A 159 3.72 40.09 -1.85
C TYR A 159 4.32 40.81 -0.63
N GLU A 160 4.80 40.09 0.38
CA GLU A 160 5.51 40.68 1.52
C GLU A 160 6.78 41.42 1.12
N ARG A 161 7.59 40.85 0.19
CA ARG A 161 8.77 41.55 -0.33
C ARG A 161 8.42 42.82 -1.10
N ILE A 162 7.33 42.80 -1.88
CA ILE A 162 6.85 43.96 -2.63
C ILE A 162 6.33 45.04 -1.68
N SER A 163 5.55 44.69 -0.66
CA SER A 163 5.00 45.65 0.30
C SER A 163 6.11 46.36 1.09
N VAL A 164 7.12 45.63 1.55
CA VAL A 164 8.30 46.22 2.22
C VAL A 164 9.08 47.16 1.30
N ARG A 165 9.26 46.78 0.01
CA ARG A 165 9.92 47.63 -0.97
C ARG A 165 9.14 48.93 -1.23
N MET A 166 7.82 48.83 -1.38
CA MET A 166 6.94 49.99 -1.58
C MET A 166 6.94 50.91 -0.36
N SER A 167 6.87 50.36 0.85
CA SER A 167 6.95 51.15 2.09
C SER A 167 8.27 51.93 2.21
N LYS A 168 9.41 51.31 1.87
CA LYS A 168 10.72 52.00 1.85
C LYS A 168 10.78 53.12 0.83
N LEU A 169 10.24 52.91 -0.37
CA LEU A 169 10.18 53.94 -1.41
C LEU A 169 9.29 55.12 -0.99
N TYR A 170 8.15 54.84 -0.37
CA TYR A 170 7.26 55.87 0.15
C TYR A 170 7.95 56.74 1.20
N LEU A 171 8.62 56.13 2.19
CA LEU A 171 9.37 56.87 3.21
C LEU A 171 10.54 57.69 2.64
N ALA A 172 11.17 57.21 1.56
CA ALA A 172 12.26 57.92 0.90
C ALA A 172 11.76 59.16 0.11
N TYR A 173 10.58 59.08 -0.49
CA TYR A 173 10.01 60.18 -1.29
C TYR A 173 9.16 61.16 -0.45
N PHE A 174 8.57 60.69 0.65
CA PHE A 174 7.68 61.47 1.51
C PHE A 174 8.11 61.31 2.98
N PRO A 175 9.19 61.98 3.41
CA PRO A 175 9.64 61.91 4.79
C PRO A 175 8.58 62.51 5.72
N PRO A 176 8.33 61.92 6.90
CA PRO A 176 7.44 62.53 7.88
C PRO A 176 8.01 63.89 8.28
N ALA A 177 7.19 64.94 8.20
CA ALA A 177 7.53 66.25 8.74
C ALA A 177 7.76 66.09 10.26
N MET A 178 8.96 66.43 10.71
CA MET A 178 9.33 66.42 12.13
C MET A 178 8.57 67.48 12.92
#